data_AF-A0A3A9G712-F1
#
_entry.id   AF-A0A3A9G712-F1
#
_cell.length_a   1.000
_cell.length_b   1.000
_cell.length_c   1.000
_cell.angle_alpha   90.00
_cell.angle_beta   90.00
_cell.angle_gamma   90.00
#
_symmetry.space_group_name_H-M   'P 1'
#
loop_
_entity.id
_entity.type
_entity.pdbx_description
1 polymer ?
#
loop_
_entity_poly.entity_id
_entity_poly.type
_entity_poly.pdbx_seq_one_letter_code
_entity_poly.pdbx_strand_id
1 'polypeptide(L)'
;ALREKITEYAREDAAQNVYMGNKFLALRKSEVAKVAPDRAALMGKLNQEMTDMKEIREADERWLRFLFGEPYEAKFLSEGTGSAVHVYDGNGDEILTYTMGVGWHEKESKVETQVHGALKAAYYDAYHAARQEINAGVAGMEVQGGFDARA
;
A
#
# COMPACT_ATOMS: atom_id res chain seq x y z
N ALA A 1 -14.73 -13.77 -6.29
CA ALA A 1 -14.04 -13.76 -4.97
C ALA A 1 -13.59 -12.36 -4.53
N LEU A 2 -12.52 -11.76 -5.07
CA LEU A 2 -12.00 -10.46 -4.58
C LEU A 2 -12.87 -9.25 -5.02
N ARG A 3 -13.20 -9.16 -6.31
CA ARG A 3 -14.05 -8.08 -6.86
C ARG A 3 -15.44 -8.06 -6.21
N GLU A 4 -16.01 -9.25 -5.94
CA GLU A 4 -17.28 -9.39 -5.23
C GLU A 4 -17.20 -8.82 -3.82
N LYS A 5 -16.16 -9.17 -3.03
CA LYS A 5 -15.95 -8.59 -1.69
C LYS A 5 -15.80 -7.07 -1.71
N ILE A 6 -15.07 -6.54 -2.69
CA ILE A 6 -14.92 -5.08 -2.85
C ILE A 6 -16.28 -4.45 -3.13
N THR A 7 -17.08 -5.05 -4.01
CA THR A 7 -18.42 -4.56 -4.37
C THR A 7 -19.38 -4.63 -3.18
N GLU A 8 -19.34 -5.73 -2.43
CA GLU A 8 -20.11 -5.93 -1.20
C GLU A 8 -19.78 -4.84 -0.17
N TYR A 9 -18.50 -4.67 0.17
CA TYR A 9 -18.08 -3.66 1.14
C TYR A 9 -18.40 -2.24 0.68
N ALA A 10 -18.20 -1.93 -0.61
CA ALA A 10 -18.55 -0.63 -1.15
C ALA A 10 -20.06 -0.32 -1.06
N ARG A 11 -20.93 -1.32 -1.23
CA ARG A 11 -22.39 -1.18 -1.07
C ARG A 11 -22.78 -1.00 0.40
N GLU A 12 -22.23 -1.81 1.30
CA GLU A 12 -22.46 -1.67 2.75
C GLU A 12 -22.04 -0.29 3.26
N ASP A 13 -20.88 0.19 2.81
CA ASP A 13 -20.31 1.49 3.13
C ASP A 13 -21.17 2.63 2.53
N ALA A 14 -21.61 2.50 1.28
CA ALA A 14 -22.49 3.48 0.61
C ALA A 14 -23.85 3.65 1.29
N ALA A 15 -24.44 2.56 1.77
CA ALA A 15 -25.69 2.57 2.54
C ALA A 15 -25.54 3.33 3.87
N GLN A 16 -24.34 3.32 4.45
CA GLN A 16 -24.01 4.04 5.69
C GLN A 16 -23.43 5.43 5.43
N ASN A 17 -23.31 5.85 4.17
CA ASN A 17 -22.63 7.09 3.77
C ASN A 17 -21.18 7.21 4.31
N VAL A 18 -20.49 6.08 4.40
CA VAL A 18 -19.08 5.98 4.79
C VAL A 18 -18.27 5.71 3.54
N TYR A 19 -17.20 6.46 3.29
CA TYR A 19 -16.32 6.20 2.15
C TYR A 19 -15.05 5.47 2.60
N MET A 20 -14.77 4.30 1.99
CA MET A 20 -13.67 3.40 2.32
C MET A 20 -13.69 2.96 3.79
N GLY A 21 -14.73 2.21 4.18
CA GLY A 21 -14.90 1.70 5.53
C GLY A 21 -13.85 0.68 5.95
N ASN A 22 -13.87 0.32 7.24
CA ASN A 22 -12.84 -0.51 7.87
C ASN A 22 -12.67 -1.89 7.20
N LYS A 23 -13.77 -2.50 6.73
CA LYS A 23 -13.71 -3.80 6.02
C LYS A 23 -12.88 -3.69 4.73
N PHE A 24 -13.12 -2.65 3.93
CA PHE A 24 -12.34 -2.39 2.72
C PHE A 24 -10.89 -2.01 3.04
N LEU A 25 -10.64 -1.19 4.06
CA LEU A 25 -9.27 -0.84 4.47
C LEU A 25 -8.46 -2.06 4.92
N ALA A 26 -9.08 -2.97 5.68
CA ALA A 26 -8.46 -4.22 6.11
C ALA A 26 -8.17 -5.15 4.92
N LEU A 27 -9.13 -5.30 4.00
CA LEU A 27 -8.93 -6.04 2.75
C LEU A 27 -7.79 -5.45 1.92
N ARG A 28 -7.76 -4.13 1.76
CA ARG A 28 -6.70 -3.44 1.02
C ARG A 28 -5.33 -3.70 1.63
N LYS A 29 -5.21 -3.63 2.95
CA LYS A 29 -3.96 -3.91 3.67
C LYS A 29 -3.52 -5.36 3.47
N SER A 30 -4.44 -6.33 3.54
CA SER A 30 -4.08 -7.74 3.39
C SER A 30 -3.70 -8.11 1.96
N GLU A 31 -4.37 -7.56 0.94
CA GLU A 31 -4.03 -7.79 -0.46
C GLU A 31 -2.67 -7.18 -0.83
N VAL A 32 -2.34 -6.00 -0.31
CA VAL A 32 -1.03 -5.37 -0.52
C VAL A 32 0.09 -6.13 0.18
N ALA A 33 -0.16 -6.63 1.40
CA ALA A 33 0.82 -7.45 2.12
C ALA A 33 1.24 -8.74 1.37
N LYS A 34 0.41 -9.25 0.45
CA LYS A 34 0.77 -10.43 -0.37
C LYS A 34 1.85 -10.16 -1.41
N VAL A 35 1.98 -8.90 -1.82
CA VAL A 35 2.98 -8.47 -2.83
C VAL A 35 4.12 -7.66 -2.21
N ALA A 36 3.98 -7.29 -0.93
CA ALA A 36 4.99 -6.54 -0.20
C ALA A 36 6.25 -7.40 0.04
N PRO A 37 7.46 -6.83 -0.13
CA PRO A 37 8.68 -7.50 0.29
C PRO A 37 8.71 -7.66 1.82
N ASP A 38 9.40 -8.70 2.30
CA ASP A 38 9.63 -8.92 3.74
C ASP A 38 10.72 -7.97 4.26
N ARG A 39 10.33 -6.70 4.41
CA ARG A 39 11.20 -5.63 4.90
C ARG A 39 11.75 -5.91 6.29
N ALA A 40 10.96 -6.56 7.15
CA ALA A 40 11.39 -6.92 8.50
C ALA A 40 12.56 -7.91 8.48
N ALA A 41 12.49 -8.93 7.63
CA ALA A 41 13.61 -9.87 7.45
C ALA A 41 14.85 -9.16 6.88
N LEU A 42 14.69 -8.27 5.91
CA LEU A 42 15.81 -7.50 5.34
C LEU A 42 16.48 -6.60 6.40
N MET A 43 15.70 -5.85 7.17
CA MET A 43 16.21 -5.04 8.27
C MET A 43 16.91 -5.89 9.33
N GLY A 44 16.34 -7.06 9.66
CA GLY A 44 16.91 -8.02 10.59
C GLY A 44 18.30 -8.51 10.17
N LYS A 45 18.45 -8.91 8.90
CA LYS A 45 19.73 -9.35 8.33
C LYS A 45 20.81 -8.27 8.45
N LEU A 46 20.50 -7.03 8.05
CA LEU A 46 21.48 -5.95 8.13
C LEU A 46 21.80 -5.56 9.57
N ASN A 47 20.81 -5.50 10.47
CA ASN A 47 21.06 -5.18 11.87
C ASN A 47 21.95 -6.22 12.58
N GLN A 48 21.77 -7.52 12.29
CA GLN A 48 22.60 -8.60 12.87
C GLN A 48 24.08 -8.46 12.49
N GLU A 49 24.34 -8.04 11.26
CA GLU A 49 25.70 -7.96 10.73
C GLU A 49 26.34 -6.58 10.96
N MET A 50 25.53 -5.52 11.08
CA MET A 50 26.03 -4.16 11.41
C MET A 50 26.46 -4.01 12.87
N THR A 51 26.19 -5.00 13.75
CA THR A 51 26.58 -4.94 15.16
C THR A 51 28.10 -4.80 15.37
N ASP A 52 28.92 -5.16 14.38
CA ASP A 52 30.39 -5.12 14.45
C ASP A 52 31.06 -4.04 13.56
N MET A 53 30.32 -3.32 12.71
CA MET A 53 30.92 -2.42 11.72
C MET A 53 30.66 -0.94 12.04
N LYS A 54 31.75 -0.21 12.35
CA LYS A 54 31.71 1.22 12.65
C LYS A 54 31.45 2.13 11.44
N GLU A 55 31.73 1.69 10.20
CA GLU A 55 31.50 2.46 8.97
C GLU A 55 31.36 1.50 7.76
N ILE A 56 30.33 1.68 6.93
CA ILE A 56 30.15 0.95 5.64
C ILE A 56 31.01 1.62 4.56
N ARG A 57 31.78 0.83 3.80
CA ARG A 57 32.74 1.21 2.73
C ARG A 57 32.45 0.47 1.42
N GLU A 58 33.16 0.78 0.33
CA GLU A 58 32.94 0.14 -0.99
C GLU A 58 33.09 -1.40 -1.01
N ALA A 59 33.99 -1.97 -0.20
CA ALA A 59 34.08 -3.43 -0.02
C ALA A 59 32.77 -4.02 0.55
N ASP A 60 32.06 -3.20 1.32
CA ASP A 60 30.80 -3.56 1.95
C ASP A 60 29.65 -3.51 0.94
N GLU A 61 29.74 -2.83 -0.22
CA GLU A 61 28.69 -2.92 -1.26
C GLU A 61 28.58 -4.33 -1.85
N ARG A 62 29.72 -4.99 -2.12
CA ARG A 62 29.72 -6.38 -2.60
C ARG A 62 29.19 -7.33 -1.52
N TRP A 63 29.52 -7.04 -0.27
CA TRP A 63 29.02 -7.78 0.88
C TRP A 63 27.52 -7.54 1.10
N LEU A 64 27.01 -6.31 0.93
CA LEU A 64 25.58 -5.99 1.03
C LEU A 64 24.79 -6.74 -0.05
N ARG A 65 25.31 -6.82 -1.28
CA ARG A 65 24.72 -7.67 -2.33
C ARG A 65 24.69 -9.15 -1.93
N PHE A 66 25.73 -9.66 -1.29
CA PHE A 66 25.76 -11.03 -0.78
C PHE A 66 24.77 -11.24 0.39
N LEU A 67 24.68 -10.27 1.30
CA LEU A 67 23.83 -10.32 2.48
C LEU A 67 22.34 -10.42 2.13
N PHE A 68 21.90 -9.54 1.24
CA PHE A 68 20.51 -9.52 0.81
C PHE A 68 20.22 -10.63 -0.18
N GLY A 69 21.15 -10.87 -1.12
CA GLY A 69 21.06 -11.88 -2.17
C GLY A 69 19.95 -11.58 -3.18
N GLU A 70 19.93 -12.33 -4.29
CA GLU A 70 18.84 -12.25 -5.27
C GLU A 70 17.48 -12.52 -4.59
N PRO A 71 16.42 -11.75 -4.88
CA PRO A 71 16.32 -10.76 -5.97
C PRO A 71 16.69 -9.32 -5.58
N TYR A 72 17.35 -9.09 -4.44
CA TYR A 72 17.58 -7.77 -3.90
C TYR A 72 18.97 -7.23 -4.26
N GLU A 73 19.01 -5.96 -4.65
CA GLU A 73 20.26 -5.21 -4.76
C GLU A 73 20.41 -4.25 -3.59
N ALA A 74 21.64 -4.02 -3.14
CA ALA A 74 21.93 -2.98 -2.18
C ALA A 74 23.12 -2.14 -2.61
N LYS A 75 23.02 -0.84 -2.35
CA LYS A 75 24.01 0.18 -2.72
C LYS A 75 24.28 1.08 -1.52
N PHE A 76 25.55 1.44 -1.34
CA PHE A 76 25.94 2.41 -0.34
C PHE A 76 26.13 3.75 -1.05
N LEU A 77 25.30 4.73 -0.69
CA LEU A 77 25.40 6.08 -1.24
C LEU A 77 25.92 7.01 -0.15
N SER A 78 27.05 7.65 -0.45
CA SER A 78 27.65 8.71 0.37
C SER A 78 27.73 9.97 -0.49
N GLU A 79 26.67 10.78 -0.47
CA GLU A 79 26.65 12.10 -1.11
C GLU A 79 26.05 13.14 -0.15
N GLY A 80 26.71 14.29 -0.02
CA GLY A 80 26.21 15.39 0.81
C GLY A 80 26.25 15.11 2.33
N THR A 81 25.13 15.35 3.02
CA THR A 81 25.03 15.42 4.49
C THR A 81 24.88 14.06 5.21
N GLY A 82 25.11 12.92 4.56
CA GLY A 82 25.04 11.63 5.22
C GLY A 82 25.35 10.44 4.33
N SER A 83 25.60 9.30 4.98
CA SER A 83 25.81 8.00 4.34
C SER A 83 24.58 7.12 4.53
N ALA A 84 24.10 6.48 3.47
CA ALA A 84 22.92 5.64 3.50
C ALA A 84 23.08 4.34 2.70
N VAL A 85 22.44 3.28 3.19
CA VAL A 85 22.27 2.01 2.46
C VAL A 85 20.88 2.02 1.83
N HIS A 86 20.84 1.83 0.52
CA HIS A 86 19.60 1.73 -0.25
C HIS A 86 19.43 0.28 -0.70
N VAL A 87 18.27 -0.31 -0.42
CA VAL A 87 17.92 -1.67 -0.83
C VAL A 87 16.82 -1.59 -1.88
N TYR A 88 17.06 -2.27 -3.00
CA TYR A 88 16.18 -2.34 -4.15
C TYR A 88 15.65 -3.77 -4.31
N ASP A 89 14.41 -3.90 -4.74
CA ASP A 89 13.83 -5.18 -5.14
C ASP A 89 14.26 -5.62 -6.55
N GLY A 90 13.82 -6.79 -7.00
CA GLY A 90 14.14 -7.32 -8.32
C GLY A 90 13.55 -6.53 -9.50
N ASN A 91 12.66 -5.57 -9.22
CA ASN A 91 12.12 -4.63 -10.22
C ASN A 91 12.92 -3.31 -10.27
N GLY A 92 13.92 -3.16 -9.41
CA GLY A 92 14.70 -1.95 -9.23
C GLY A 92 13.98 -0.87 -8.43
N ASP A 93 12.91 -1.20 -7.71
CA ASP A 93 12.24 -0.26 -6.81
C ASP A 93 12.99 -0.20 -5.49
N GLU A 94 13.29 1.00 -5.02
CA GLU A 94 13.88 1.19 -3.69
C GLU A 94 12.81 0.90 -2.64
N ILE A 95 13.04 -0.11 -1.80
CA ILE A 95 12.06 -0.61 -0.81
C ILE A 95 12.47 -0.32 0.63
N LEU A 96 13.75 -0.07 0.87
CA LEU A 96 14.32 0.29 2.18
C LEU A 96 15.49 1.25 2.03
N THR A 97 15.60 2.18 2.96
CA THR A 97 16.78 3.03 3.16
C THR A 97 17.20 2.95 4.62
N TYR A 98 18.47 2.67 4.90
CA TYR A 98 19.06 2.91 6.21
C TYR A 98 19.95 4.14 6.14
N THR A 99 19.59 5.18 6.88
CA THR A 99 20.39 6.42 6.96
C THR A 99 21.10 6.47 8.30
N MET A 100 22.43 6.63 8.28
CA MET A 100 23.22 6.68 9.50
C MET A 100 22.77 7.84 10.42
N GLY A 101 22.52 7.55 11.70
CA GLY A 101 22.01 8.51 12.67
C GLY A 101 20.49 8.78 12.61
N VAL A 102 19.78 8.27 11.60
CA VAL A 102 18.32 8.40 11.47
C VAL A 102 17.63 7.04 11.62
N GLY A 103 18.20 5.99 11.02
CA GLY A 103 17.65 4.63 11.04
C GLY A 103 16.95 4.24 9.74
N TRP A 104 16.01 3.31 9.85
CA TRP A 104 15.32 2.67 8.73
C TRP A 104 14.14 3.49 8.23
N HIS A 105 14.02 3.57 6.91
CA HIS A 105 12.88 4.10 6.18
C HIS A 105 12.35 3.06 5.20
N GLU A 106 11.07 2.73 5.30
CA GLU A 106 10.39 1.88 4.33
C GLU A 106 9.86 2.71 3.15
N LYS A 107 9.97 2.15 1.95
CA LYS A 107 9.42 2.73 0.72
C LYS A 107 8.52 1.72 0.05
N GLU A 108 7.36 2.17 -0.40
CA GLU A 108 6.40 1.36 -1.15
C GLU A 108 6.95 1.05 -2.56
N SER A 109 6.85 -0.21 -2.98
CA SER A 109 7.21 -0.64 -4.34
C SER A 109 6.14 -0.25 -5.35
N LYS A 110 6.48 -0.20 -6.63
CA LYS A 110 5.49 0.07 -7.68
C LYS A 110 4.40 -0.99 -7.73
N VAL A 111 4.73 -2.25 -7.42
CA VAL A 111 3.75 -3.35 -7.40
C VAL A 111 2.72 -3.12 -6.27
N GLU A 112 3.15 -2.75 -5.07
CA GLU A 112 2.25 -2.37 -3.98
C GLU A 112 1.36 -1.18 -4.38
N THR A 113 1.95 -0.13 -4.98
CA THR A 113 1.20 1.03 -5.48
C THR A 113 0.15 0.64 -6.55
N GLN A 114 0.50 -0.28 -7.47
CA GLN A 114 -0.42 -0.78 -8.50
C GLN A 114 -1.59 -1.54 -7.88
N VAL A 115 -1.33 -2.43 -6.91
CA VAL A 115 -2.38 -3.14 -6.17
C VAL A 115 -3.27 -2.14 -5.42
N HIS A 116 -2.68 -1.16 -4.74
CA HIS A 116 -3.44 -0.08 -4.11
C HIS A 116 -4.36 0.66 -5.11
N GLY A 117 -3.83 1.03 -6.27
CA GLY A 117 -4.59 1.72 -7.32
C GLY A 117 -5.75 0.88 -7.83
N ALA A 118 -5.51 -0.38 -8.19
CA ALA A 118 -6.53 -1.28 -8.72
C ALA A 118 -7.67 -1.53 -7.72
N LEU A 119 -7.35 -1.74 -6.44
CA LEU A 119 -8.34 -1.93 -5.39
C LEU A 119 -9.18 -0.66 -5.15
N LYS A 120 -8.53 0.51 -5.10
CA LYS A 120 -9.22 1.80 -4.92
C LYS A 120 -10.14 2.10 -6.09
N ALA A 121 -9.70 1.86 -7.33
CA ALA A 121 -10.52 2.07 -8.53
C ALA A 121 -11.77 1.18 -8.51
N ALA A 122 -11.61 -0.12 -8.25
CA ALA A 122 -12.74 -1.05 -8.17
C ALA A 122 -13.73 -0.67 -7.05
N TYR A 123 -13.22 -0.22 -5.89
CA TYR A 123 -14.07 0.26 -4.80
C TYR A 123 -14.81 1.54 -5.18
N TYR A 124 -14.11 2.51 -5.78
CA TYR A 124 -14.66 3.79 -6.21
C TYR A 124 -15.86 3.57 -7.14
N ASP A 125 -15.67 2.76 -8.18
CA ASP A 125 -16.73 2.46 -9.15
C ASP A 125 -17.96 1.83 -8.47
N ALA A 126 -17.74 0.83 -7.61
CA ALA A 126 -18.82 0.15 -6.90
C ALA A 126 -19.55 1.05 -5.90
N TYR A 127 -18.82 1.88 -5.16
CA TYR A 127 -19.38 2.81 -4.18
C TYR A 127 -20.25 3.86 -4.86
N HIS A 128 -19.77 4.44 -5.95
CA HIS A 128 -20.51 5.46 -6.69
C HIS A 128 -21.73 4.87 -7.39
N ALA A 129 -21.64 3.67 -7.97
CA ALA A 129 -22.81 2.96 -8.49
C ALA A 129 -23.87 2.75 -7.40
N ALA A 130 -23.47 2.27 -6.22
CA ALA A 130 -24.39 2.06 -5.10
C ALA A 130 -25.04 3.37 -4.61
N ARG A 131 -24.28 4.47 -4.51
CA ARG A 131 -24.83 5.78 -4.15
C ARG A 131 -25.80 6.32 -5.19
N GLN A 132 -25.53 6.10 -6.48
CA GLN A 132 -26.46 6.48 -7.55
C GLN A 132 -27.77 5.71 -7.44
N GLU A 133 -27.72 4.39 -7.21
CA GLU A 133 -28.90 3.55 -7.00
C GLU A 133 -29.73 4.00 -5.79
N ILE A 134 -29.08 4.27 -4.65
CA ILE A 134 -29.74 4.77 -3.43
C ILE A 134 -30.42 6.11 -3.69
N ASN A 135 -29.71 7.06 -4.31
CA ASN A 135 -30.25 8.39 -4.58
C ASN A 135 -31.43 8.34 -5.58
N ALA A 136 -31.36 7.47 -6.59
CA ALA A 136 -32.46 7.28 -7.54
C ALA A 136 -33.71 6.66 -6.86
N GLY A 137 -33.51 5.74 -5.92
CA GLY A 137 -34.59 5.16 -5.12
C GLY A 137 -35.30 6.21 -4.25
N VAL A 138 -34.55 7.09 -3.59
CA VAL A 138 -35.11 8.20 -2.78
C VAL A 138 -35.90 9.16 -3.65
N ALA A 139 -35.34 9.60 -4.78
CA ALA A 139 -36.03 10.51 -5.70
C ALA A 139 -37.33 9.90 -6.27
N GLY A 140 -37.35 8.60 -6.55
CA GLY A 140 -38.56 7.89 -6.99
C GLY A 140 -39.67 7.85 -5.93
N MET A 141 -39.33 7.76 -4.65
CA MET A 141 -40.28 7.81 -3.54
C MET A 141 -40.86 9.21 -3.35
N GLU A 142 -40.05 10.27 -3.49
CA GLU A 142 -40.52 11.66 -3.38
C GLU A 142 -41.52 12.03 -4.49
N VAL A 143 -41.33 11.52 -5.71
CA VAL A 143 -42.23 11.78 -6.85
C VAL A 143 -43.60 11.10 -6.66
N GLN A 144 -43.66 9.93 -6.01
CA GLN A 144 -44.92 9.23 -5.74
C GLN A 144 -45.73 9.85 -4.58
N GLY A 145 -45.08 10.51 -3.61
CA GLY A 145 -45.74 11.16 -2.47
C GLY A 145 -46.35 12.53 -2.77
N GLY A 146 -46.12 13.10 -3.96
CA GLY A 146 -46.46 14.49 -4.31
C GLY A 146 -47.82 14.74 -4.96
N PHE A 147 -48.69 13.73 -5.12
CA PHE A 147 -49.89 13.84 -5.96
C PHE A 147 -51.22 13.39 -5.35
N ASP A 148 -51.39 13.43 -4.02
CA ASP A 148 -52.73 13.30 -3.40
C ASP A 148 -53.16 14.59 -2.70
N ALA A 149 -53.58 15.57 -3.49
CA ALA A 149 -54.30 16.76 -3.02
C ALA A 149 -55.43 17.14 -3.99
N ARG A 150 -56.39 16.22 -4.19
CA ARG A 150 -57.73 16.52 -4.71
C ARG A 150 -58.78 15.59 -4.11
N ALA A 151 -59.45 16.05 -3.07
CA ALA A 151 -60.86 15.80 -2.76
C ALA A 151 -61.36 16.88 -1.80
#